data_AF-A0AAD8FWP9-F1
#
_entry.id   AF-A0AAD8FWP9-F1
#
_cell.length_a   1.000
_cell.length_b   1.000
_cell.length_c   1.000
_cell.angle_alpha   90.00
_cell.angle_beta   90.00
_cell.angle_gamma   90.00
#
_symmetry.space_group_name_H-M   'P 1'
#
loop_
_entity.id
_entity.type
_entity.pdbx_description
1 polymer ?
#
loop_
_entity_poly.entity_id
_entity_poly.type
_entity_poly.pdbx_seq_one_letter_code
_entity_poly.pdbx_strand_id
1 'polypeptide(L)'
;MSVISSVHSGSSRSRRYRTRAYTSQVDETLFATPKKLSASDNQGSKAQGGSAPRGLSHSAPNRRTQKPEIVRIITKDLIRDLRIPSEDPSGLSVIMCPQEFQRITSASRVLTAEEKEAELAAKTRKREAAIEAVEDRKARLRQADFSRMRNAGLSELEAEARDKAQYLLEKANALRMEQEDEIKHTNELILGSQCHAIRDTQILEKKQILSELQEEEKRLDAMMEVERRRAIKMQEEIDEMRKQQRIEGKVQIIQQMAERQEERLLNEQFKEQEGQQVLDKLDQLQVEEMEILQKKWEEQRQMQREIQQINEANLRAKERKKEEERLADLHALEYTRKKLEREAEYEAEQERIRKKKEQDVARLRALQERDRDHQAEQDALRARRNQEAAEREWRRKEKQDALNKAKEDEALTRDRLQQVAHKEHLLSVQAGRERSEFDRVLRALEKSIAHDKEKEEKSQWERFHNADGLRQQIREREAQAIENRRENFRGGERLNQEARDRRARLDEIKFKKLTELREAGLPEKYCKEVERKIHVLPTLAN
;
A
#
# COMPACT_ATOMS: atom_id res chain seq x y z
N MET A 1 -72.89 -11.71 -6.89
CA MET A 1 -72.21 -12.78 -6.16
C MET A 1 -71.21 -12.08 -5.24
N SER A 2 -71.46 -11.90 -3.94
CA SER A 2 -71.71 -12.92 -2.91
C SER A 2 -70.42 -13.72 -2.65
N VAL A 3 -69.86 -13.84 -1.44
CA VAL A 3 -70.37 -13.44 -0.10
C VAL A 3 -69.24 -13.42 0.97
N ILE A 4 -69.51 -12.78 2.13
CA ILE A 4 -69.08 -13.17 3.50
C ILE A 4 -67.58 -13.01 3.89
N SER A 5 -67.20 -12.54 5.09
CA SER A 5 -67.94 -11.77 6.12
C SER A 5 -67.01 -11.13 7.18
N SER A 6 -67.47 -9.98 7.69
CA SER A 6 -67.13 -9.29 8.94
C SER A 6 -66.68 -10.10 10.17
N VAL A 7 -65.80 -9.49 10.99
CA VAL A 7 -66.06 -9.26 12.42
C VAL A 7 -65.62 -7.83 12.83
N HIS A 8 -66.60 -7.03 13.28
CA HIS A 8 -66.63 -6.06 14.39
C HIS A 8 -65.32 -5.65 15.11
N SER A 9 -65.14 -4.46 15.69
CA SER A 9 -65.89 -3.17 15.78
C SER A 9 -65.08 -2.21 16.69
N GLY A 10 -65.38 -0.91 16.79
CA GLY A 10 -64.91 -0.11 17.95
C GLY A 10 -64.40 1.30 17.65
N SER A 11 -65.33 2.23 17.47
CA SER A 11 -65.13 3.67 17.26
C SER A 11 -64.21 4.41 18.25
N SER A 12 -63.36 5.29 17.69
CA SER A 12 -62.93 6.59 18.24
C SER A 12 -62.07 6.66 19.53
N ARG A 13 -60.92 7.35 19.44
CA ARG A 13 -60.77 8.76 19.89
C ARG A 13 -59.34 9.30 19.78
N SER A 14 -59.27 10.62 19.56
CA SER A 14 -58.21 11.53 20.02
C SER A 14 -56.77 11.27 19.57
N ARG A 15 -56.27 12.12 18.66
CA ARG A 15 -54.86 12.54 18.70
C ARG A 15 -54.54 12.97 20.15
N ARG A 16 -53.47 12.44 20.74
CA ARG A 16 -52.87 12.98 21.97
C ARG A 16 -51.36 12.90 21.84
N TYR A 17 -50.74 14.07 21.72
CA TYR A 17 -49.31 14.19 21.97
C TYR A 17 -49.04 13.83 23.42
N ARG A 18 -48.03 12.98 23.66
CA ARG A 18 -47.67 12.53 25.01
C ARG A 18 -46.76 13.56 25.65
N THR A 19 -47.33 14.56 26.34
CA THR A 19 -46.58 15.51 27.16
C THR A 19 -45.82 14.74 28.25
N ARG A 20 -44.49 14.80 28.23
CA ARG A 20 -43.61 14.08 29.15
C ARG A 20 -42.93 15.10 30.07
N ALA A 21 -43.56 15.34 31.22
CA ALA A 21 -43.29 16.40 32.20
C ALA A 21 -43.70 17.83 31.77
N TYR A 22 -44.10 18.64 32.76
CA TYR A 22 -44.59 20.03 32.60
C TYR A 22 -43.65 21.07 33.25
N THR A 23 -42.48 20.63 33.70
CA THR A 23 -41.48 21.44 34.42
C THR A 23 -40.09 20.98 34.02
N SER A 24 -39.37 21.79 33.24
CA SER A 24 -37.95 21.60 32.96
C SER A 24 -37.14 22.08 34.16
N GLN A 25 -36.91 21.21 35.13
CA GLN A 25 -35.98 21.48 36.22
C GLN A 25 -34.58 21.12 35.72
N VAL A 26 -33.89 22.13 35.16
CA VAL A 26 -32.47 22.04 34.83
C VAL A 26 -31.70 22.18 36.14
N ASP A 27 -30.84 21.20 36.42
CA ASP A 27 -30.06 21.14 37.65
C ASP A 27 -28.78 21.98 37.49
N GLU A 28 -28.80 23.23 37.98
CA GLU A 28 -27.65 24.16 37.88
C GLU A 28 -26.55 23.88 38.93
N THR A 29 -26.57 22.72 39.61
CA THR A 29 -25.57 22.37 40.64
C THR A 29 -24.19 21.94 40.10
N LEU A 30 -23.90 22.18 38.80
CA LEU A 30 -22.61 21.93 38.17
C LEU A 30 -21.54 23.03 38.41
N PHE A 31 -21.84 24.06 39.20
CA PHE A 31 -20.86 25.07 39.63
C PHE A 31 -20.76 25.16 41.16
N ALA A 32 -19.56 24.89 41.67
CA ALA A 32 -19.31 24.68 43.10
C ALA A 32 -19.27 25.96 43.93
N THR A 33 -19.77 25.88 45.17
CA THR A 33 -19.45 26.84 46.25
C THR A 33 -18.74 26.10 47.40
N PRO A 34 -17.65 26.62 47.99
CA PRO A 34 -16.93 25.95 49.06
C PRO A 34 -17.35 26.43 50.45
N LYS A 35 -17.99 25.58 51.26
CA LYS A 35 -17.94 25.66 52.74
C LYS A 35 -18.56 24.45 53.46
N LYS A 36 -17.74 23.65 54.15
CA LYS A 36 -17.58 23.73 55.62
C LYS A 36 -16.45 22.83 56.09
N LEU A 37 -15.73 23.30 57.11
CA LEU A 37 -14.69 22.55 57.81
C LEU A 37 -15.34 21.61 58.82
N SER A 38 -14.84 20.38 58.91
CA SER A 38 -14.95 19.53 60.10
C SER A 38 -13.66 19.64 60.92
N ALA A 39 -13.73 19.25 62.20
CA ALA A 39 -12.60 19.12 63.11
C ALA A 39 -11.58 18.05 62.59
N SER A 40 -10.37 17.90 63.13
CA SER A 40 -9.88 18.30 64.46
C SER A 40 -8.35 18.50 64.53
N ASP A 41 -7.87 18.81 65.73
CA ASP A 41 -6.56 18.45 66.29
C ASP A 41 -5.25 19.09 65.79
N ASN A 42 -4.87 20.13 66.54
CA ASN A 42 -3.74 20.11 67.50
C ASN A 42 -2.29 20.34 67.02
N GLN A 43 -1.58 21.08 67.89
CA GLN A 43 -0.12 21.29 68.01
C GLN A 43 0.65 22.04 66.90
N GLY A 44 1.20 23.19 67.31
CA GLY A 44 2.67 23.28 67.38
C GLY A 44 3.37 24.39 66.57
N SER A 45 3.82 25.43 67.27
CA SER A 45 4.97 26.32 66.91
C SER A 45 4.90 27.12 65.59
N LYS A 46 5.60 28.26 65.43
CA LYS A 46 6.01 29.38 66.29
C LYS A 46 6.57 30.46 65.33
N ALA A 47 6.61 31.72 65.76
CA ALA A 47 7.42 32.81 65.16
C ALA A 47 7.05 33.30 63.73
N GLN A 48 7.29 34.56 63.32
CA GLN A 48 7.36 35.84 64.05
C GLN A 48 7.36 37.00 63.02
N GLY A 49 6.72 38.13 63.32
CA GLY A 49 6.80 39.37 62.51
C GLY A 49 5.85 39.44 61.30
N GLY A 50 5.24 40.58 60.96
CA GLY A 50 5.29 41.88 61.64
C GLY A 50 4.27 42.90 61.10
N SER A 51 4.08 43.97 61.87
CA SER A 51 3.41 45.24 61.52
C SER A 51 2.02 45.20 60.85
N ALA A 52 0.97 45.35 61.66
CA ALA A 52 -0.29 45.97 61.26
C ALA A 52 -0.42 47.36 61.91
N PRO A 53 -0.85 48.41 61.20
CA PRO A 53 -1.10 49.72 61.82
C PRO A 53 -2.45 49.71 62.55
N ARG A 54 -2.43 49.94 63.86
CA ARG A 54 -3.66 50.15 64.65
C ARG A 54 -4.19 51.57 64.40
N GLY A 55 -5.32 51.68 63.71
CA GLY A 55 -6.09 52.93 63.61
C GLY A 55 -6.69 53.32 64.96
N LEU A 56 -6.50 54.58 65.36
CA LEU A 56 -6.97 55.14 66.62
C LEU A 56 -8.49 55.42 66.56
N SER A 57 -9.27 54.77 67.43
CA SER A 57 -10.67 55.14 67.67
C SER A 57 -10.77 56.05 68.90
N HIS A 58 -11.01 57.34 68.67
CA HIS A 58 -11.21 58.32 69.75
C HIS A 58 -12.54 58.10 70.50
N SER A 59 -12.42 57.63 71.73
CA SER A 59 -13.12 58.08 72.95
C SER A 59 -14.45 58.84 72.81
N ALA A 60 -15.52 58.27 73.39
CA ALA A 60 -16.61 59.06 73.97
C ALA A 60 -16.14 59.73 75.30
N PRO A 61 -16.62 60.94 75.64
CA PRO A 61 -16.13 61.68 76.81
C PRO A 61 -16.75 61.20 78.13
N ASN A 62 -15.90 61.01 79.14
CA ASN A 62 -16.31 60.63 80.50
C ASN A 62 -16.23 61.84 81.43
N ARG A 63 -17.32 62.21 82.12
CA ARG A 63 -17.37 63.38 83.02
C ARG A 63 -16.79 63.03 84.40
N ARG A 64 -15.67 63.65 84.81
CA ARG A 64 -15.28 63.78 86.24
C ARG A 64 -14.61 65.12 86.57
N THR A 65 -15.44 66.02 87.12
CA THR A 65 -15.16 66.96 88.24
C THR A 65 -13.72 67.44 88.46
N GLN A 66 -13.49 68.75 88.23
CA GLN A 66 -12.33 69.48 88.74
C GLN A 66 -12.35 69.56 90.28
N LYS A 67 -11.17 69.69 90.90
CA LYS A 67 -11.00 69.88 92.35
C LYS A 67 -10.90 71.38 92.68
N PRO A 68 -11.36 71.82 93.87
CA PRO A 68 -11.20 73.20 94.31
C PRO A 68 -9.76 73.52 94.69
N GLU A 69 -9.34 74.76 94.47
CA GLU A 69 -8.07 75.28 94.99
C GLU A 69 -8.15 75.57 96.49
N ILE A 70 -7.05 75.32 97.20
CA ILE A 70 -6.91 75.50 98.65
C ILE A 70 -5.59 76.23 98.89
N VAL A 71 -5.63 77.34 99.63
CA VAL A 71 -4.43 78.13 99.98
C VAL A 71 -4.13 77.97 101.47
N ARG A 72 -2.86 77.71 101.78
CA ARG A 72 -2.36 77.46 103.14
C ARG A 72 -1.85 78.73 103.81
N ILE A 73 -2.29 79.00 105.03
CA ILE A 73 -1.80 80.13 105.83
C ILE A 73 -1.14 79.59 107.10
N ILE A 74 0.10 80.05 107.35
CA ILE A 74 0.94 79.62 108.46
C ILE A 74 1.03 80.75 109.49
N THR A 75 0.67 80.46 110.74
CA THR A 75 0.97 81.29 111.91
C THR A 75 1.67 80.43 112.96
N LYS A 76 2.51 81.03 113.82
CA LYS A 76 3.50 80.28 114.63
C LYS A 76 2.91 79.14 115.47
N ASP A 77 1.67 79.24 115.92
CA ASP A 77 1.04 78.24 116.79
C ASP A 77 -0.09 77.42 116.12
N LEU A 78 -0.38 77.60 114.81
CA LEU A 78 -1.22 76.67 114.00
C LEU A 78 -1.23 77.04 112.50
N ILE A 79 -1.27 76.01 111.64
CA ILE A 79 -1.47 76.09 110.18
C ILE A 79 -2.96 75.85 109.87
N ARG A 80 -3.55 76.62 108.96
CA ARG A 80 -4.94 76.45 108.53
C ARG A 80 -5.10 76.62 107.01
N ASP A 81 -6.03 75.85 106.45
CA ASP A 81 -6.26 75.69 105.01
C ASP A 81 -7.64 76.30 104.67
N LEU A 82 -7.71 77.25 103.73
CA LEU A 82 -8.95 77.92 103.31
C LEU A 82 -9.27 77.65 101.84
N ARG A 83 -10.58 77.54 101.52
CA ARG A 83 -11.11 77.21 100.19
C ARG A 83 -11.97 78.36 99.66
N ILE A 84 -11.67 78.82 98.44
CA ILE A 84 -12.40 79.91 97.77
C ILE A 84 -13.34 79.31 96.72
N PRO A 85 -14.63 79.67 96.67
CA PRO A 85 -15.50 79.40 95.52
C PRO A 85 -15.35 80.50 94.47
N SER A 86 -15.17 80.12 93.20
CA SER A 86 -15.32 81.03 92.05
C SER A 86 -16.40 80.49 91.11
N GLU A 87 -17.50 81.23 90.97
CA GLU A 87 -18.43 81.12 89.85
C GLU A 87 -18.43 82.47 89.12
N ASP A 88 -18.40 82.44 87.78
CA ASP A 88 -18.74 83.62 86.98
C ASP A 88 -20.27 83.61 86.74
N PRO A 89 -21.03 84.62 87.22
CA PRO A 89 -22.47 84.54 87.38
C PRO A 89 -23.25 84.98 86.14
N SER A 90 -23.13 84.26 85.01
CA SER A 90 -23.94 84.55 83.81
C SER A 90 -24.39 83.36 82.95
N GLY A 91 -23.74 82.19 83.02
CA GLY A 91 -24.27 80.92 82.48
C GLY A 91 -24.53 80.82 80.96
N LEU A 92 -24.16 81.82 80.15
CA LEU A 92 -24.60 81.96 78.75
C LEU A 92 -23.45 82.20 77.73
N SER A 93 -22.28 81.60 77.93
CA SER A 93 -21.25 81.53 76.88
C SER A 93 -20.64 80.13 76.76
N VAL A 94 -20.51 79.64 75.52
CA VAL A 94 -19.90 78.34 75.18
C VAL A 94 -18.67 78.61 74.31
N ILE A 95 -17.48 78.31 74.85
CA ILE A 95 -16.21 78.46 74.14
C ILE A 95 -15.91 77.16 73.39
N MET A 96 -15.87 77.20 72.05
CA MET A 96 -15.59 76.03 71.19
C MET A 96 -14.12 75.96 70.76
N CYS A 97 -13.58 74.74 70.62
CA CYS A 97 -12.21 74.51 70.17
C CYS A 97 -12.03 74.70 68.64
N PRO A 98 -10.90 75.25 68.14
CA PRO A 98 -10.69 75.48 66.70
C PRO A 98 -10.76 74.22 65.82
N GLN A 99 -10.34 73.07 66.35
CA GLN A 99 -10.42 71.78 65.65
C GLN A 99 -11.86 71.29 65.52
N GLU A 100 -12.68 71.49 66.56
CA GLU A 100 -14.11 71.19 66.50
C GLU A 100 -14.83 72.19 65.60
N PHE A 101 -14.45 73.47 65.64
CA PHE A 101 -14.92 74.47 64.67
C PHE A 101 -14.63 74.02 63.24
N GLN A 102 -13.39 73.71 62.87
CA GLN A 102 -13.04 73.23 61.53
C GLN A 102 -13.73 71.90 61.16
N ARG A 103 -13.90 70.96 62.11
CA ARG A 103 -14.68 69.73 61.88
C ARG A 103 -16.15 70.03 61.63
N ILE A 104 -16.73 71.00 62.35
CA ILE A 104 -18.10 71.46 62.16
C ILE A 104 -18.21 72.22 60.83
N THR A 105 -17.26 73.09 60.45
CA THR A 105 -17.27 73.83 59.16
C THR A 105 -17.13 72.89 57.96
N SER A 106 -16.30 71.86 58.06
CA SER A 106 -16.14 70.86 56.99
C SER A 106 -17.31 69.87 56.92
N ALA A 107 -17.93 69.52 58.05
CA ALA A 107 -19.14 68.70 58.08
C ALA A 107 -20.43 69.49 57.75
N SER A 108 -20.46 70.80 57.98
CA SER A 108 -21.57 71.69 57.61
C SER A 108 -21.48 72.21 56.19
N ARG A 109 -20.32 72.12 55.54
CA ARG A 109 -20.19 72.33 54.09
C ARG A 109 -21.02 71.28 53.35
N VAL A 110 -22.22 71.66 52.94
CA VAL A 110 -23.05 70.87 52.05
C VAL A 110 -22.38 70.85 50.68
N LEU A 111 -21.63 69.78 50.39
CA LEU A 111 -21.10 69.53 49.05
C LEU A 111 -22.24 69.55 48.03
N THR A 112 -22.00 70.20 46.89
CA THR A 112 -22.94 70.20 45.75
C THR A 112 -23.11 68.78 45.20
N ALA A 113 -24.14 68.54 44.39
CA ALA A 113 -24.32 67.23 43.74
C ALA A 113 -23.07 66.84 42.94
N GLU A 114 -22.53 67.77 42.17
CA GLU A 114 -21.32 67.61 41.36
C GLU A 114 -20.07 67.30 42.21
N GLU A 115 -19.86 67.97 43.34
CA GLU A 115 -18.72 67.68 44.24
C GLU A 115 -18.84 66.27 44.87
N LYS A 116 -20.06 65.84 45.22
CA LYS A 116 -20.32 64.48 45.74
C LYS A 116 -20.08 63.42 44.67
N GLU A 117 -20.56 63.65 43.46
CA GLU A 117 -20.35 62.75 42.32
C GLU A 117 -18.86 62.68 41.94
N ALA A 118 -18.14 63.80 41.95
CA ALA A 118 -16.70 63.84 41.71
C ALA A 118 -15.91 63.08 42.79
N GLU A 119 -16.27 63.19 44.08
CA GLU A 119 -15.67 62.39 45.14
C GLU A 119 -15.97 60.89 44.99
N LEU A 120 -17.20 60.52 44.65
CA LEU A 120 -17.60 59.13 44.41
C LEU A 120 -16.89 58.56 43.17
N ALA A 121 -16.75 59.34 42.11
CA ALA A 121 -15.97 59.01 40.91
C ALA A 121 -14.47 58.85 41.22
N ALA A 122 -13.90 59.70 42.08
CA ALA A 122 -12.50 59.57 42.50
C ALA A 122 -12.28 58.34 43.42
N LYS A 123 -13.24 58.02 44.29
CA LYS A 123 -13.21 56.84 45.16
C LYS A 123 -13.41 55.53 44.39
N THR A 124 -14.31 55.51 43.40
CA THR A 124 -14.52 54.37 42.48
C THR A 124 -13.29 54.16 41.60
N ARG A 125 -12.79 55.18 40.90
CA ARG A 125 -11.54 55.07 40.10
C ARG A 125 -10.34 54.57 40.89
N LYS A 126 -10.15 55.03 42.15
CA LYS A 126 -9.08 54.52 43.03
C LYS A 126 -9.30 53.05 43.42
N ARG A 127 -10.55 52.62 43.60
CA ARG A 127 -10.90 51.23 43.88
C ARG A 127 -10.74 50.34 42.65
N GLU A 128 -11.13 50.82 41.46
CA GLU A 128 -10.96 50.16 40.17
C GLU A 128 -9.48 49.96 39.85
N ALA A 129 -8.66 51.02 39.91
CA ALA A 129 -7.21 50.90 39.71
C ALA A 129 -6.53 49.95 40.72
N ALA A 130 -7.03 49.87 41.95
CA ALA A 130 -6.55 48.92 42.95
C ALA A 130 -6.99 47.46 42.66
N ILE A 131 -8.17 47.26 42.07
CA ILE A 131 -8.64 45.95 41.59
C ILE A 131 -7.82 45.54 40.36
N GLU A 132 -7.67 46.42 39.38
CA GLU A 132 -6.89 46.22 38.16
C GLU A 132 -5.44 45.84 38.49
N ALA A 133 -4.74 46.58 39.37
CA ALA A 133 -3.38 46.22 39.80
C ALA A 133 -3.28 44.86 40.51
N VAL A 134 -4.35 44.41 41.19
CA VAL A 134 -4.43 43.06 41.79
C VAL A 134 -4.71 42.00 40.72
N GLU A 135 -5.52 42.30 39.71
CA GLU A 135 -5.81 41.41 38.59
C GLU A 135 -4.59 41.24 37.68
N ASP A 136 -3.86 42.32 37.40
CA ASP A 136 -2.58 42.32 36.70
C ASP A 136 -1.55 41.43 37.41
N ARG A 137 -1.44 41.57 38.74
CA ARG A 137 -0.56 40.73 39.56
C ARG A 137 -1.00 39.26 39.54
N LYS A 138 -2.32 38.97 39.58
CA LYS A 138 -2.86 37.61 39.41
C LYS A 138 -2.61 37.06 38.01
N ALA A 139 -2.71 37.87 36.97
CA ALA A 139 -2.47 37.47 35.59
C ALA A 139 -1.00 37.09 35.36
N ARG A 140 -0.06 37.93 35.83
CA ARG A 140 1.39 37.63 35.81
C ARG A 140 1.73 36.37 36.61
N LEU A 141 1.10 36.18 37.78
CA LEU A 141 1.33 34.99 38.61
C LEU A 141 0.77 33.72 37.95
N ARG A 142 -0.43 33.77 37.36
CA ARG A 142 -0.97 32.69 36.52
C ARG A 142 -0.06 32.39 35.32
N GLN A 143 0.46 33.41 34.64
CA GLN A 143 1.36 33.22 33.49
C GLN A 143 2.70 32.60 33.92
N ALA A 144 3.23 32.97 35.08
CA ALA A 144 4.39 32.32 35.69
C ALA A 144 4.10 30.87 36.08
N ASP A 145 2.94 30.58 36.67
CA ASP A 145 2.52 29.20 37.00
C ASP A 145 2.31 28.35 35.74
N PHE A 146 1.67 28.87 34.68
CA PHE A 146 1.57 28.19 33.39
C PHE A 146 2.95 27.91 32.78
N SER A 147 3.89 28.86 32.89
CA SER A 147 5.26 28.67 32.41
C SER A 147 6.01 27.63 33.24
N ARG A 148 5.82 27.62 34.57
CA ARG A 148 6.40 26.65 35.50
C ARG A 148 5.85 25.24 35.27
N MET A 149 4.54 25.10 35.01
CA MET A 149 3.92 23.81 34.69
C MET A 149 4.32 23.31 33.30
N ARG A 150 4.43 24.20 32.31
CA ARG A 150 4.91 23.84 30.96
C ARG A 150 6.38 23.43 30.94
N ASN A 151 7.19 24.02 31.82
CA ASN A 151 8.63 23.75 31.96
C ASN A 151 8.92 22.76 33.11
N ALA A 152 7.90 22.15 33.71
CA ALA A 152 8.11 21.07 34.67
C ALA A 152 8.69 19.88 33.91
N GLY A 153 9.82 19.36 34.41
CA GLY A 153 10.39 18.12 33.89
C GLY A 153 9.39 16.97 34.05
N LEU A 154 9.44 16.04 33.11
CA LEU A 154 8.62 14.83 33.15
C LEU A 154 8.95 14.02 34.39
N SER A 155 7.93 13.46 35.04
CA SER A 155 8.16 12.43 36.05
C SER A 155 8.89 11.24 35.43
N GLU A 156 9.73 10.53 36.18
CA GLU A 156 10.44 9.34 35.67
C GLU A 156 9.46 8.31 35.09
N LEU A 157 8.29 8.16 35.71
CA LEU A 157 7.18 7.32 35.22
C LEU A 157 6.57 7.83 33.90
N GLU A 158 6.53 9.14 33.69
CA GLU A 158 6.03 9.75 32.44
C GLU A 158 7.07 9.68 31.32
N ALA A 159 8.36 9.78 31.66
CA ALA A 159 9.47 9.54 30.74
C ALA A 159 9.46 8.07 30.30
N GLU A 160 9.46 7.11 31.23
CA GLU A 160 9.34 5.68 30.91
C GLU A 160 8.07 5.37 30.09
N ALA A 161 6.93 5.99 30.40
CA ALA A 161 5.70 5.78 29.64
C ALA A 161 5.82 6.33 28.21
N ARG A 162 6.52 7.46 28.02
CA ARG A 162 6.82 8.02 26.70
C ARG A 162 7.79 7.14 25.93
N ASP A 163 8.86 6.65 26.55
CA ASP A 163 9.84 5.78 25.90
C ASP A 163 9.20 4.45 25.48
N LYS A 164 8.36 3.85 26.34
CA LYS A 164 7.56 2.67 26.00
C LYS A 164 6.58 2.95 24.86
N ALA A 165 5.92 4.11 24.84
CA ALA A 165 5.01 4.51 23.77
C ALA A 165 5.75 4.79 22.45
N GLN A 166 6.92 5.42 22.49
CA GLN A 166 7.78 5.66 21.34
C GLN A 166 8.28 4.35 20.76
N TYR A 167 8.83 3.44 21.58
CA TYR A 167 9.25 2.11 21.14
C TYR A 167 8.10 1.31 20.51
N LEU A 168 6.89 1.36 21.08
CA LEU A 168 5.71 0.71 20.48
C LEU A 168 5.35 1.33 19.12
N LEU A 169 5.44 2.66 18.98
CA LEU A 169 5.16 3.38 17.74
C LEU A 169 6.24 3.12 16.67
N GLU A 170 7.52 3.10 17.05
CA GLU A 170 8.64 2.72 16.19
C GLU A 170 8.53 1.28 15.73
N LYS A 171 8.23 0.33 16.64
CA LYS A 171 8.00 -1.08 16.30
C LYS A 171 6.80 -1.26 15.39
N ALA A 172 5.70 -0.53 15.62
CA ALA A 172 4.53 -0.55 14.74
C ALA A 172 4.87 0.03 13.35
N ASN A 173 5.66 1.09 13.28
CA ASN A 173 6.13 1.66 12.02
C ASN A 173 7.05 0.68 11.28
N ALA A 174 8.02 0.07 11.97
CA ALA A 174 8.91 -0.95 11.39
C ALA A 174 8.10 -2.11 10.78
N LEU A 175 7.13 -2.67 11.52
CA LEU A 175 6.23 -3.71 11.00
C LEU A 175 5.39 -3.25 9.80
N ARG A 176 4.97 -1.99 9.75
CA ARG A 176 4.28 -1.43 8.58
C ARG A 176 5.20 -1.29 7.37
N MET A 177 6.47 -0.93 7.57
CA MET A 177 7.44 -0.86 6.48
C MET A 177 7.84 -2.26 5.99
N GLU A 178 8.01 -3.25 6.88
CA GLU A 178 8.20 -4.66 6.48
C GLU A 178 7.05 -5.21 5.62
N GLN A 179 5.84 -4.65 5.79
CA GLN A 179 4.66 -5.04 5.03
C GLN A 179 4.58 -4.39 3.63
N GLU A 180 5.47 -3.45 3.28
CA GLU A 180 5.62 -2.92 1.91
C GLU A 180 6.17 -4.00 0.97
N ASP A 181 5.54 -4.19 -0.19
CA ASP A 181 5.86 -5.34 -1.07
C ASP A 181 7.28 -5.29 -1.65
N GLU A 182 7.83 -4.09 -1.90
CA GLU A 182 9.24 -3.94 -2.26
C GLU A 182 10.17 -4.46 -1.15
N ILE A 183 9.84 -4.23 0.13
CA ILE A 183 10.65 -4.67 1.26
C ILE A 183 10.50 -6.18 1.47
N LYS A 184 9.29 -6.75 1.34
CA LYS A 184 9.11 -8.21 1.32
C LYS A 184 9.97 -8.88 0.26
N HIS A 185 9.96 -8.34 -0.97
CA HIS A 185 10.78 -8.91 -2.03
C HIS A 185 12.28 -8.73 -1.75
N THR A 186 12.71 -7.63 -1.12
CA THR A 186 14.10 -7.56 -0.64
C THR A 186 14.41 -8.62 0.40
N ASN A 187 13.49 -8.95 1.32
CA ASN A 187 13.65 -10.05 2.28
C ASN A 187 13.77 -11.42 1.59
N GLU A 188 13.01 -11.67 0.51
CA GLU A 188 13.13 -12.89 -0.31
C GLU A 188 14.51 -12.99 -0.97
N LEU A 189 15.01 -11.88 -1.54
CA LEU A 189 16.35 -11.81 -2.14
C LEU A 189 17.46 -12.02 -1.10
N ILE A 190 17.31 -11.40 0.07
CA ILE A 190 18.19 -11.55 1.24
C ILE A 190 18.25 -13.01 1.68
N LEU A 191 17.10 -13.64 1.93
CA LEU A 191 17.00 -15.04 2.33
C LEU A 191 17.59 -15.98 1.27
N GLY A 192 17.29 -15.75 -0.01
CA GLY A 192 17.88 -16.50 -1.12
C GLY A 192 19.42 -16.40 -1.14
N SER A 193 19.97 -15.21 -0.91
CA SER A 193 21.43 -15.00 -0.84
C SER A 193 22.08 -15.72 0.35
N GLN A 194 21.41 -15.75 1.50
CA GLN A 194 21.84 -16.52 2.68
C GLN A 194 21.83 -18.03 2.39
N CYS A 195 20.77 -18.55 1.76
CA CYS A 195 20.70 -19.94 1.34
C CYS A 195 21.79 -20.32 0.32
N HIS A 196 22.17 -19.40 -0.58
CA HIS A 196 23.29 -19.61 -1.50
C HIS A 196 24.64 -19.63 -0.77
N ALA A 197 24.89 -18.72 0.17
CA ALA A 197 26.10 -18.73 0.99
C ALA A 197 26.25 -20.04 1.79
N ILE A 198 25.19 -20.50 2.46
CA ILE A 198 25.17 -21.76 3.21
C ILE A 198 25.37 -22.97 2.28
N ARG A 199 24.79 -22.95 1.07
CA ARG A 199 24.99 -24.03 0.10
C ARG A 199 26.45 -24.11 -0.36
N ASP A 200 27.10 -22.97 -0.59
CA ASP A 200 28.51 -22.93 -0.99
C ASP A 200 29.42 -23.45 0.14
N THR A 201 29.17 -23.11 1.42
CA THR A 201 29.95 -23.69 2.53
C THR A 201 29.74 -25.20 2.61
N GLN A 202 28.50 -25.68 2.52
CA GLN A 202 28.19 -27.12 2.48
C GLN A 202 28.86 -27.86 1.31
N ILE A 203 29.01 -27.22 0.14
CA ILE A 203 29.72 -27.80 -1.00
C ILE A 203 31.23 -27.88 -0.73
N LEU A 204 31.81 -26.89 -0.03
CA LEU A 204 33.22 -26.93 0.38
C LEU A 204 33.47 -27.98 1.46
N GLU A 205 32.63 -28.02 2.51
CA GLU A 205 32.64 -29.05 3.55
C GLU A 205 32.55 -30.46 2.95
N LYS A 206 31.59 -30.69 2.03
CA LYS A 206 31.45 -31.99 1.35
C LYS A 206 32.69 -32.35 0.53
N LYS A 207 33.36 -31.39 -0.11
CA LYS A 207 34.61 -31.63 -0.84
C LYS A 207 35.75 -32.00 0.12
N GLN A 208 35.87 -31.32 1.26
CA GLN A 208 36.86 -31.62 2.29
C GLN A 208 36.68 -33.03 2.86
N ILE A 209 35.45 -33.38 3.24
CA ILE A 209 35.09 -34.73 3.71
C ILE A 209 35.44 -35.79 2.66
N LEU A 210 35.18 -35.53 1.37
CA LEU A 210 35.54 -36.47 0.29
C LEU A 210 37.05 -36.60 0.10
N SER A 211 37.84 -35.53 0.25
CA SER A 211 39.32 -35.65 0.20
C SER A 211 39.88 -36.40 1.41
N GLU A 212 39.39 -36.11 2.62
CA GLU A 212 39.81 -36.81 3.85
C GLU A 212 39.47 -38.30 3.78
N LEU A 213 38.27 -38.64 3.30
CA LEU A 213 37.84 -40.02 3.10
C LEU A 213 38.71 -40.74 2.06
N GLN A 214 39.06 -40.09 0.94
CA GLN A 214 39.98 -40.65 -0.06
C GLN A 214 41.42 -40.81 0.46
N GLU A 215 41.86 -39.99 1.43
CA GLU A 215 43.16 -40.12 2.07
C GLU A 215 43.20 -41.30 3.04
N GLU A 216 42.14 -41.48 3.85
CA GLU A 216 42.01 -42.65 4.73
C GLU A 216 41.79 -43.96 3.93
N GLU A 217 41.04 -43.94 2.82
CA GLU A 217 40.94 -45.10 1.90
C GLU A 217 42.33 -45.52 1.38
N LYS A 218 43.13 -44.58 0.84
CA LYS A 218 44.50 -44.85 0.37
C LYS A 218 45.41 -45.36 1.48
N ARG A 219 45.23 -44.87 2.71
CA ARG A 219 45.99 -45.31 3.89
C ARG A 219 45.62 -46.76 4.25
N LEU A 220 44.34 -47.12 4.22
CA LEU A 220 43.87 -48.48 4.45
C LEU A 220 44.37 -49.43 3.36
N ASP A 221 44.25 -49.05 2.08
CA ASP A 221 44.78 -49.82 0.95
C ASP A 221 46.30 -50.08 1.08
N ALA A 222 47.07 -49.06 1.49
CA ALA A 222 48.50 -49.21 1.74
C ALA A 222 48.80 -50.18 2.90
N MET A 223 47.99 -50.21 3.97
CA MET A 223 48.13 -51.20 5.04
C MET A 223 47.77 -52.61 4.56
N MET A 224 46.66 -52.76 3.83
CA MET A 224 46.24 -54.03 3.23
C MET A 224 47.27 -54.57 2.24
N GLU A 225 47.91 -53.70 1.46
CA GLU A 225 49.04 -54.07 0.60
C GLU A 225 50.26 -54.57 1.40
N VAL A 226 50.60 -53.91 2.51
CA VAL A 226 51.69 -54.35 3.39
C VAL A 226 51.37 -55.72 4.00
N GLU A 227 50.14 -55.96 4.44
CA GLU A 227 49.70 -57.26 4.94
C GLU A 227 49.71 -58.34 3.85
N ARG A 228 49.21 -58.05 2.64
CA ARG A 228 49.29 -58.95 1.48
C ARG A 228 50.73 -59.32 1.15
N ARG A 229 51.64 -58.34 1.14
CA ARG A 229 53.08 -58.57 0.89
C ARG A 229 53.72 -59.40 2.00
N ARG A 230 53.34 -59.20 3.27
CA ARG A 230 53.77 -60.05 4.39
C ARG A 230 53.28 -61.49 4.24
N ALA A 231 51.99 -61.68 3.92
CA ALA A 231 51.41 -63.01 3.72
C ALA A 231 52.08 -63.78 2.57
N ILE A 232 52.39 -63.10 1.46
CA ILE A 232 53.15 -63.69 0.34
C ILE A 232 54.55 -64.11 0.81
N LYS A 233 55.29 -63.26 1.52
CA LYS A 233 56.61 -63.61 2.06
C LYS A 233 56.58 -64.81 3.00
N MET A 234 55.63 -64.86 3.94
CA MET A 234 55.46 -66.02 4.82
C MET A 234 55.19 -67.31 4.02
N GLN A 235 54.41 -67.22 2.94
CA GLN A 235 54.14 -68.36 2.07
C GLN A 235 55.36 -68.78 1.24
N GLU A 236 56.14 -67.81 0.74
CA GLU A 236 57.43 -68.04 0.06
C GLU A 236 58.42 -68.73 1.00
N GLU A 237 58.58 -68.26 2.24
CA GLU A 237 59.40 -68.88 3.29
C GLU A 237 58.96 -70.33 3.58
N ILE A 238 57.65 -70.58 3.73
CA ILE A 238 57.11 -71.94 3.92
C ILE A 238 57.43 -72.85 2.72
N ASP A 239 57.29 -72.34 1.49
CA ASP A 239 57.56 -73.12 0.29
C ASP A 239 59.06 -73.30 0.02
N GLU A 240 59.92 -72.39 0.49
CA GLU A 240 61.38 -72.57 0.56
C GLU A 240 61.77 -73.66 1.56
N MET A 241 61.23 -73.64 2.78
CA MET A 241 61.44 -74.72 3.76
C MET A 241 60.98 -76.08 3.21
N ARG A 242 59.84 -76.13 2.52
CA ARG A 242 59.36 -77.35 1.80
C ARG A 242 60.24 -77.74 0.62
N LYS A 243 60.93 -76.80 -0.05
CA LYS A 243 61.92 -77.12 -1.10
C LYS A 243 63.18 -77.70 -0.47
N GLN A 244 63.69 -77.11 0.62
CA GLN A 244 64.84 -77.60 1.37
C GLN A 244 64.60 -79.04 1.88
N GLN A 245 63.48 -79.29 2.55
CA GLN A 245 63.09 -80.65 2.99
C GLN A 245 63.01 -81.66 1.82
N ARG A 246 62.54 -81.24 0.64
CA ARG A 246 62.54 -82.09 -0.58
C ARG A 246 63.95 -82.34 -1.12
N ILE A 247 64.86 -81.38 -1.00
CA ILE A 247 66.27 -81.55 -1.38
C ILE A 247 66.97 -82.50 -0.39
N GLU A 248 66.77 -82.31 0.91
CA GLU A 248 67.29 -83.20 1.97
C GLU A 248 66.80 -84.64 1.78
N GLY A 249 65.50 -84.84 1.60
CA GLY A 249 64.93 -86.16 1.31
C GLY A 249 65.46 -86.77 0.01
N LYS A 250 65.68 -85.96 -1.04
CA LYS A 250 66.34 -86.43 -2.28
C LYS A 250 67.80 -86.85 -2.02
N VAL A 251 68.56 -86.10 -1.22
CA VAL A 251 69.95 -86.44 -0.87
C VAL A 251 70.00 -87.75 -0.08
N GLN A 252 69.10 -87.94 0.89
CA GLN A 252 68.99 -89.19 1.65
C GLN A 252 68.65 -90.39 0.73
N ILE A 253 67.74 -90.23 -0.23
CA ILE A 253 67.44 -91.29 -1.21
C ILE A 253 68.65 -91.59 -2.11
N ILE A 254 69.44 -90.58 -2.51
CA ILE A 254 70.67 -90.77 -3.28
C ILE A 254 71.71 -91.53 -2.46
N GLN A 255 71.87 -91.21 -1.17
CA GLN A 255 72.74 -91.94 -0.24
C GLN A 255 72.30 -93.40 -0.11
N GLN A 256 71.01 -93.67 0.14
CA GLN A 256 70.47 -95.03 0.17
C GLN A 256 70.63 -95.80 -1.15
N MET A 257 70.59 -95.11 -2.30
CA MET A 257 70.87 -95.74 -3.59
C MET A 257 72.36 -96.09 -3.75
N ALA A 258 73.26 -95.25 -3.27
CA ALA A 258 74.70 -95.53 -3.26
C ALA A 258 75.04 -96.69 -2.31
N GLU A 259 74.52 -96.68 -1.08
CA GLU A 259 74.65 -97.78 -0.11
C GLU A 259 74.13 -99.11 -0.72
N ARG A 260 72.95 -99.11 -1.35
CA ARG A 260 72.40 -100.28 -2.06
C ARG A 260 73.12 -100.65 -3.36
N GLN A 261 73.95 -99.77 -3.91
CA GLN A 261 74.85 -100.09 -5.02
C GLN A 261 76.13 -100.74 -4.50
N GLU A 262 76.69 -100.24 -3.40
CA GLU A 262 77.82 -100.87 -2.68
C GLU A 262 77.44 -102.27 -2.17
N GLU A 263 76.28 -102.43 -1.51
CA GLU A 263 75.73 -103.74 -1.14
C GLU A 263 75.54 -104.66 -2.36
N ARG A 264 75.12 -104.12 -3.51
CA ARG A 264 74.99 -104.93 -4.74
C ARG A 264 76.34 -105.39 -5.28
N LEU A 265 77.33 -104.51 -5.31
CA LEU A 265 78.69 -104.85 -5.73
C LEU A 265 79.32 -105.90 -4.80
N LEU A 266 79.09 -105.79 -3.49
CA LEU A 266 79.51 -106.82 -2.52
C LEU A 266 78.78 -108.16 -2.76
N ASN A 267 77.47 -108.14 -2.99
CA ASN A 267 76.71 -109.35 -3.32
C ASN A 267 77.08 -109.94 -4.68
N GLU A 268 77.49 -109.13 -5.66
CA GLU A 268 78.02 -109.58 -6.94
C GLU A 268 79.39 -110.23 -6.76
N GLN A 269 80.29 -109.67 -5.94
CA GLN A 269 81.56 -110.31 -5.56
C GLN A 269 81.34 -111.65 -4.84
N PHE A 270 80.36 -111.75 -3.92
CA PHE A 270 79.99 -113.03 -3.31
C PHE A 270 79.47 -114.04 -4.35
N LYS A 271 78.61 -113.59 -5.28
CA LYS A 271 78.11 -114.44 -6.38
C LYS A 271 79.19 -114.84 -7.39
N GLU A 272 80.22 -114.03 -7.60
CA GLU A 272 81.38 -114.42 -8.40
C GLU A 272 82.19 -115.52 -7.70
N GLN A 273 82.36 -115.44 -6.38
CA GLN A 273 83.00 -116.50 -5.59
C GLN A 273 82.16 -117.79 -5.57
N GLU A 274 80.84 -117.70 -5.38
CA GLU A 274 79.93 -118.85 -5.52
C GLU A 274 79.91 -119.39 -6.96
N GLY A 275 79.95 -118.49 -7.95
CA GLY A 275 79.98 -118.82 -9.38
C GLY A 275 81.24 -119.58 -9.78
N GLN A 276 82.40 -119.19 -9.26
CA GLN A 276 83.66 -119.95 -9.40
C GLN A 276 83.50 -121.36 -8.80
N GLN A 277 82.97 -121.47 -7.57
CA GLN A 277 82.70 -122.77 -6.94
C GLN A 277 81.65 -123.62 -7.67
N VAL A 278 80.75 -123.01 -8.43
CA VAL A 278 79.78 -123.70 -9.30
C VAL A 278 80.44 -124.12 -10.60
N LEU A 279 81.29 -123.29 -11.22
CA LEU A 279 82.08 -123.65 -12.41
C LEU A 279 83.00 -124.84 -12.11
N ASP A 280 83.70 -124.84 -10.98
CA ASP A 280 84.54 -125.97 -10.55
C ASP A 280 83.75 -127.29 -10.44
N LYS A 281 82.46 -127.23 -10.08
CA LYS A 281 81.54 -128.38 -10.04
C LYS A 281 80.93 -128.69 -11.41
N LEU A 282 80.73 -127.69 -12.25
CA LEU A 282 80.12 -127.83 -13.56
C LEU A 282 81.14 -128.38 -14.57
N ASP A 283 82.41 -128.08 -14.42
CA ASP A 283 83.52 -128.74 -15.15
C ASP A 283 83.59 -130.23 -14.79
N GLN A 284 83.38 -130.60 -13.51
CA GLN A 284 83.25 -132.00 -13.10
C GLN A 284 82.05 -132.68 -13.80
N LEU A 285 80.90 -132.01 -13.85
CA LEU A 285 79.71 -132.52 -14.55
C LEU A 285 79.83 -132.51 -16.08
N GLN A 286 80.60 -131.60 -16.69
CA GLN A 286 80.78 -131.56 -18.14
C GLN A 286 81.64 -132.72 -18.63
N VAL A 287 82.59 -133.19 -17.82
CA VAL A 287 83.29 -134.47 -18.08
C VAL A 287 82.26 -135.61 -18.13
N GLU A 288 81.28 -135.63 -17.24
CA GLU A 288 80.18 -136.62 -17.25
C GLU A 288 79.17 -136.42 -18.41
N GLU A 289 78.82 -135.18 -18.77
CA GLU A 289 77.86 -134.90 -19.86
C GLU A 289 78.43 -135.13 -21.27
N MET A 290 79.75 -134.99 -21.46
CA MET A 290 80.39 -135.35 -22.73
C MET A 290 80.27 -136.86 -23.02
N GLU A 291 80.14 -137.70 -21.98
CA GLU A 291 79.79 -139.12 -22.11
C GLU A 291 78.31 -139.36 -22.48
N ILE A 292 77.46 -138.33 -22.39
CA ILE A 292 76.02 -138.38 -22.69
C ILE A 292 75.68 -137.76 -24.06
N LEU A 293 76.26 -136.61 -24.42
CA LEU A 293 75.91 -135.91 -25.66
C LEU A 293 76.31 -136.66 -26.94
N GLN A 294 77.33 -137.51 -26.87
CA GLN A 294 77.65 -138.48 -27.94
C GLN A 294 76.47 -139.39 -28.32
N LYS A 295 75.45 -139.51 -27.47
CA LYS A 295 74.28 -140.38 -27.64
C LYS A 295 73.02 -139.67 -28.20
N LYS A 296 73.06 -138.37 -28.51
CA LYS A 296 71.86 -137.57 -28.88
C LYS A 296 71.90 -136.83 -30.23
N TRP A 297 73.08 -136.61 -30.82
CA TRP A 297 73.19 -135.80 -32.06
C TRP A 297 72.53 -136.44 -33.30
N GLU A 298 72.12 -137.69 -33.17
CA GLU A 298 71.62 -138.57 -34.23
C GLU A 298 70.14 -138.26 -34.64
N GLU A 299 69.41 -137.40 -33.92
CA GLU A 299 67.93 -137.35 -33.98
C GLU A 299 67.28 -136.16 -34.75
N GLN A 300 67.83 -134.93 -34.76
CA GLN A 300 66.97 -133.72 -34.84
C GLN A 300 66.71 -133.01 -36.21
N ARG A 301 67.31 -133.46 -37.32
CA ARG A 301 67.53 -132.65 -38.55
C ARG A 301 66.30 -132.32 -39.46
N GLN A 302 65.05 -132.43 -38.99
CA GLN A 302 63.91 -132.76 -39.88
C GLN A 302 62.75 -131.73 -40.06
N MET A 303 62.61 -130.63 -39.29
CA MET A 303 61.30 -129.97 -39.08
C MET A 303 60.95 -128.64 -39.82
N GLN A 304 61.89 -127.87 -40.39
CA GLN A 304 61.79 -126.39 -40.30
C GLN A 304 61.20 -125.56 -41.48
N ARG A 305 60.32 -126.06 -42.38
CA ARG A 305 60.12 -125.45 -43.73
C ARG A 305 58.81 -124.68 -44.06
N GLU A 306 57.88 -124.43 -43.12
CA GLU A 306 56.44 -124.27 -43.50
C GLU A 306 55.77 -122.85 -43.40
N ILE A 307 56.41 -121.79 -42.88
CA ILE A 307 55.66 -120.65 -42.25
C ILE A 307 55.30 -119.41 -43.12
N GLN A 308 55.88 -119.20 -44.32
CA GLN A 308 56.10 -117.83 -44.85
C GLN A 308 54.95 -117.05 -45.58
N GLN A 309 53.67 -117.46 -45.58
CA GLN A 309 52.72 -117.05 -46.65
C GLN A 309 51.60 -115.98 -46.38
N ILE A 310 51.51 -115.30 -45.22
CA ILE A 310 50.19 -114.72 -44.76
C ILE A 310 49.95 -113.18 -44.89
N ASN A 311 50.94 -112.32 -45.19
CA ASN A 311 50.90 -110.90 -44.73
C ASN A 311 50.26 -109.76 -45.57
N GLU A 312 49.80 -109.93 -46.81
CA GLU A 312 49.67 -108.77 -47.75
C GLU A 312 48.35 -107.94 -47.77
N ALA A 313 47.31 -108.27 -46.99
CA ALA A 313 45.92 -107.87 -47.32
C ALA A 313 45.39 -106.48 -46.84
N ASN A 314 46.11 -105.67 -46.05
CA ASN A 314 45.46 -104.78 -45.04
C ASN A 314 45.31 -103.25 -45.32
N LEU A 315 45.58 -102.72 -46.53
CA LEU A 315 45.94 -101.27 -46.67
C LEU A 315 44.85 -100.24 -47.10
N ARG A 316 43.65 -100.61 -47.60
CA ARG A 316 42.85 -99.72 -48.50
C ARG A 316 41.75 -98.81 -47.91
N ALA A 317 41.51 -98.73 -46.59
CA ALA A 317 40.22 -98.24 -46.07
C ALA A 317 40.07 -96.75 -45.65
N LYS A 318 41.06 -95.86 -45.82
CA LYS A 318 41.16 -94.61 -45.02
C LYS A 318 40.62 -93.28 -45.58
N GLU A 319 40.11 -93.19 -46.82
CA GLU A 319 40.00 -91.89 -47.52
C GLU A 319 38.66 -91.10 -47.37
N ARG A 320 37.57 -91.71 -46.86
CA ARG A 320 36.19 -91.18 -47.03
C ARG A 320 35.68 -90.07 -46.07
N LYS A 321 36.51 -89.40 -45.26
CA LYS A 321 36.03 -88.60 -44.09
C LYS A 321 36.24 -87.06 -44.14
N LYS A 322 36.23 -86.40 -45.29
CA LYS A 322 36.67 -84.97 -45.39
C LYS A 322 35.73 -83.94 -46.05
N GLU A 323 34.49 -84.28 -46.40
CA GLU A 323 33.65 -83.39 -47.25
C GLU A 323 32.50 -82.65 -46.55
N GLU A 324 32.16 -82.95 -45.29
CA GLU A 324 30.87 -82.55 -44.69
C GLU A 324 30.84 -81.17 -43.99
N GLU A 325 31.97 -80.51 -43.72
CA GLU A 325 32.03 -79.35 -42.79
C GLU A 325 31.76 -77.95 -43.42
N ARG A 326 31.38 -77.85 -44.70
CA ARG A 326 31.40 -76.56 -45.45
C ARG A 326 30.09 -75.75 -45.51
N LEU A 327 28.99 -76.21 -44.93
CA LEU A 327 27.63 -75.68 -45.25
C LEU A 327 26.93 -74.85 -44.15
N ALA A 328 27.57 -74.56 -43.01
CA ALA A 328 26.87 -74.02 -41.83
C ALA A 328 26.73 -72.47 -41.74
N ASP A 329 27.62 -71.69 -42.38
CA ASP A 329 27.88 -70.31 -41.93
C ASP A 329 27.09 -69.16 -42.63
N LEU A 330 26.20 -69.45 -43.60
CA LEU A 330 25.62 -68.40 -44.46
C LEU A 330 24.29 -67.77 -44.01
N HIS A 331 23.64 -68.23 -42.94
CA HIS A 331 22.26 -67.82 -42.60
C HIS A 331 22.08 -66.67 -41.58
N ALA A 332 23.17 -66.10 -41.03
CA ALA A 332 23.09 -65.27 -39.82
C ALA A 332 22.96 -63.73 -40.00
N LEU A 333 22.97 -63.18 -41.22
CA LEU A 333 23.21 -61.73 -41.44
C LEU A 333 22.05 -60.89 -42.01
N GLU A 334 20.92 -61.47 -42.44
CA GLU A 334 19.93 -60.71 -43.25
C GLU A 334 18.75 -60.08 -42.47
N TYR A 335 18.56 -60.38 -41.18
CA TYR A 335 17.32 -60.01 -40.46
C TYR A 335 17.32 -58.59 -39.84
N THR A 336 18.47 -58.01 -39.52
CA THR A 336 18.56 -56.74 -38.76
C THR A 336 18.35 -55.48 -39.60
N ARG A 337 18.41 -55.57 -40.93
CA ARG A 337 18.48 -54.40 -41.83
C ARG A 337 17.13 -53.73 -42.14
N LYS A 338 15.99 -54.40 -41.91
CA LYS A 338 14.66 -53.97 -42.41
C LYS A 338 13.74 -53.25 -41.40
N LYS A 339 14.25 -52.90 -40.20
CA LYS A 339 13.42 -52.36 -39.10
C LYS A 339 13.41 -50.84 -38.96
N LEU A 340 14.43 -50.12 -39.47
CA LEU A 340 14.64 -48.69 -39.16
C LEU A 340 14.15 -47.68 -40.21
N GLU A 341 13.69 -48.14 -41.38
CA GLU A 341 13.34 -47.25 -42.51
C GLU A 341 11.84 -46.86 -42.59
N ARG A 342 11.02 -47.16 -41.57
CA ARG A 342 9.55 -46.93 -41.63
C ARG A 342 8.95 -45.96 -40.62
N GLU A 343 9.76 -45.42 -39.71
CA GLU A 343 9.27 -44.56 -38.62
C GLU A 343 9.64 -43.07 -38.82
N ALA A 344 10.38 -42.71 -39.88
CA ALA A 344 10.89 -41.36 -40.10
C ALA A 344 10.09 -40.48 -41.08
N GLU A 345 9.16 -41.03 -41.87
CA GLU A 345 8.54 -40.30 -43.00
C GLU A 345 7.15 -39.71 -42.71
N TYR A 346 6.48 -40.07 -41.59
CA TYR A 346 5.08 -39.70 -41.34
C TYR A 346 4.87 -38.47 -40.43
N GLU A 347 5.92 -37.95 -39.79
CA GLU A 347 5.81 -36.82 -38.84
C GLU A 347 6.07 -35.44 -39.46
N ALA A 348 6.56 -35.37 -40.71
CA ALA A 348 6.95 -34.11 -41.36
C ALA A 348 5.86 -33.42 -42.21
N GLU A 349 4.71 -34.05 -42.45
CA GLU A 349 3.60 -33.49 -43.28
C GLU A 349 2.54 -32.70 -42.49
N GLN A 350 2.80 -32.41 -41.22
CA GLN A 350 2.01 -31.45 -40.45
C GLN A 350 2.13 -30.00 -40.97
N GLU A 351 1.14 -29.18 -40.58
CA GLU A 351 1.27 -27.74 -40.33
C GLU A 351 1.44 -26.69 -41.46
N ARG A 352 1.83 -26.98 -42.70
CA ARG A 352 2.17 -25.89 -43.66
C ARG A 352 1.10 -25.30 -44.60
N ILE A 353 -0.08 -25.89 -44.80
CA ILE A 353 -0.96 -25.50 -45.95
C ILE A 353 -2.36 -24.91 -45.60
N ARG A 354 -2.94 -25.11 -44.41
CA ARG A 354 -4.33 -24.65 -44.15
C ARG A 354 -4.51 -23.19 -43.70
N LYS A 355 -3.48 -22.48 -43.24
CA LYS A 355 -3.54 -21.05 -42.82
C LYS A 355 -3.53 -20.04 -44.00
N LYS A 356 -4.23 -20.32 -45.10
CA LYS A 356 -4.19 -19.50 -46.35
C LYS A 356 -5.56 -19.24 -47.03
N LYS A 357 -6.70 -19.48 -46.37
CA LYS A 357 -8.03 -19.27 -46.96
C LYS A 357 -8.99 -18.51 -46.04
N GLU A 358 -8.74 -17.21 -45.85
CA GLU A 358 -9.56 -16.37 -44.93
C GLU A 358 -9.66 -14.87 -45.32
N GLN A 359 -9.44 -14.45 -46.58
CA GLN A 359 -9.31 -13.01 -46.92
C GLN A 359 -10.07 -12.45 -48.16
N ASP A 360 -11.04 -13.16 -48.77
CA ASP A 360 -11.65 -12.71 -50.06
C ASP A 360 -13.18 -12.53 -50.11
N VAL A 361 -13.89 -12.41 -48.98
CA VAL A 361 -15.37 -12.15 -48.98
C VAL A 361 -15.74 -10.86 -48.23
N ALA A 362 -15.14 -9.74 -48.66
CA ALA A 362 -15.35 -8.41 -48.07
C ALA A 362 -15.66 -7.28 -49.08
N ARG A 363 -15.99 -7.59 -50.35
CA ARG A 363 -15.92 -6.59 -51.45
C ARG A 363 -17.15 -6.40 -52.35
N LEU A 364 -18.35 -6.89 -52.02
CA LEU A 364 -19.55 -6.63 -52.83
C LEU A 364 -20.74 -6.11 -52.00
N ARG A 365 -20.74 -4.79 -51.80
CA ARG A 365 -21.79 -4.01 -51.11
C ARG A 365 -22.21 -2.79 -51.96
N ALA A 366 -22.35 -2.97 -53.27
CA ALA A 366 -22.24 -1.89 -54.25
C ALA A 366 -23.29 -1.91 -55.39
N LEU A 367 -24.58 -2.16 -55.10
CA LEU A 367 -25.62 -2.20 -56.16
C LEU A 367 -27.07 -1.90 -55.69
N GLN A 368 -27.35 -0.77 -55.01
CA GLN A 368 -28.74 -0.37 -54.73
C GLN A 368 -28.93 1.11 -54.33
N GLU A 369 -28.70 2.04 -55.26
CA GLU A 369 -29.00 3.48 -55.05
C GLU A 369 -29.33 4.19 -56.39
N ARG A 370 -30.48 3.87 -57.01
CA ARG A 370 -30.86 4.48 -58.31
C ARG A 370 -32.36 4.59 -58.67
N ASP A 371 -33.26 4.62 -57.68
CA ASP A 371 -34.74 4.70 -57.88
C ASP A 371 -35.37 6.04 -57.40
N ARG A 372 -34.83 7.17 -57.85
CA ARG A 372 -35.44 8.51 -57.69
C ARG A 372 -35.24 9.33 -58.97
N ASP A 373 -36.35 9.85 -59.54
CA ASP A 373 -36.50 10.99 -60.48
C ASP A 373 -37.47 10.72 -61.66
N HIS A 374 -38.81 10.78 -61.46
CA HIS A 374 -39.78 10.64 -62.58
C HIS A 374 -41.20 11.27 -62.40
N GLN A 375 -41.40 12.32 -61.59
CA GLN A 375 -42.75 12.90 -61.31
C GLN A 375 -42.87 14.44 -61.44
N ALA A 376 -42.43 15.04 -62.56
CA ALA A 376 -42.27 16.50 -62.67
C ALA A 376 -42.92 17.24 -63.88
N GLU A 377 -43.75 16.63 -64.74
CA GLU A 377 -43.98 17.14 -66.12
C GLU A 377 -45.42 17.48 -66.62
N GLN A 378 -46.48 17.63 -65.79
CA GLN A 378 -47.88 17.65 -66.33
C GLN A 378 -48.76 18.94 -66.30
N ASP A 379 -48.28 20.13 -65.89
CA ASP A 379 -49.18 21.21 -65.42
C ASP A 379 -49.38 22.50 -66.31
N ALA A 380 -49.33 22.42 -67.66
CA ALA A 380 -49.00 23.60 -68.49
C ALA A 380 -50.05 24.29 -69.44
N LEU A 381 -51.31 23.84 -69.63
CA LEU A 381 -52.14 24.32 -70.79
C LEU A 381 -53.65 24.59 -70.55
N ARG A 382 -54.09 25.81 -70.15
CA ARG A 382 -55.55 26.13 -70.02
C ARG A 382 -56.05 27.62 -70.01
N ALA A 383 -55.66 28.54 -70.94
CA ALA A 383 -55.85 30.01 -70.68
C ALA A 383 -56.17 31.09 -71.79
N ARG A 384 -57.06 30.93 -72.81
CA ARG A 384 -57.48 32.06 -73.72
C ARG A 384 -58.88 31.91 -74.40
N ARG A 385 -59.78 32.94 -74.44
CA ARG A 385 -60.84 33.15 -75.51
C ARG A 385 -61.52 34.55 -75.75
N ASN A 386 -62.80 34.79 -75.39
CA ASN A 386 -63.77 35.70 -76.10
C ASN A 386 -63.99 37.15 -75.56
N GLN A 387 -64.57 38.07 -76.39
CA GLN A 387 -65.11 39.44 -76.09
C GLN A 387 -65.98 40.05 -77.24
N GLU A 388 -66.84 41.06 -76.96
CA GLU A 388 -67.93 41.62 -77.82
C GLU A 388 -68.44 43.06 -77.41
N ALA A 389 -69.26 43.81 -78.21
CA ALA A 389 -69.73 45.22 -77.94
C ALA A 389 -71.00 45.72 -78.73
N ALA A 390 -71.57 46.93 -78.44
CA ALA A 390 -72.82 47.52 -79.04
C ALA A 390 -72.96 49.10 -79.04
N GLU A 391 -74.05 49.69 -79.60
CA GLU A 391 -74.23 51.16 -79.96
C GLU A 391 -75.73 51.64 -80.13
N ARG A 392 -76.08 52.97 -80.20
CA ARG A 392 -77.12 53.70 -81.07
C ARG A 392 -77.76 55.08 -80.60
N GLU A 393 -79.08 55.37 -80.82
CA GLU A 393 -79.71 56.70 -81.22
C GLU A 393 -80.55 57.56 -80.19
N TRP A 394 -80.83 58.86 -80.49
CA TRP A 394 -81.75 59.81 -79.75
C TRP A 394 -82.24 61.02 -80.61
N ARG A 395 -83.51 61.53 -80.47
CA ARG A 395 -83.98 62.82 -81.10
C ARG A 395 -85.18 63.62 -80.47
N ARG A 396 -85.05 64.98 -80.43
CA ARG A 396 -85.99 66.14 -80.67
C ARG A 396 -87.49 66.16 -80.22
N LYS A 397 -87.94 67.26 -79.55
CA LYS A 397 -89.15 67.51 -78.71
C LYS A 397 -88.90 68.80 -77.87
N GLU A 398 -89.12 70.01 -78.42
CA GLU A 398 -88.24 71.18 -78.10
C GLU A 398 -88.82 72.54 -77.63
N LYS A 399 -89.68 73.25 -78.38
CA LYS A 399 -89.80 74.73 -78.25
C LYS A 399 -90.78 75.24 -77.17
N GLN A 400 -91.93 74.60 -76.99
CA GLN A 400 -92.85 75.00 -75.91
C GLN A 400 -92.33 74.47 -74.55
N ASP A 401 -91.66 73.32 -74.60
CA ASP A 401 -90.77 72.89 -73.53
C ASP A 401 -89.77 74.01 -73.19
N ALA A 402 -89.21 74.77 -74.15
CA ALA A 402 -88.19 75.80 -73.88
C ALA A 402 -88.63 76.97 -72.97
N LEU A 403 -89.90 77.39 -72.96
CA LEU A 403 -90.37 78.51 -72.12
C LEU A 403 -90.76 78.08 -70.71
N ASN A 404 -91.35 76.89 -70.57
CA ASN A 404 -91.55 76.27 -69.27
C ASN A 404 -90.20 75.83 -68.69
N LYS A 405 -89.31 75.22 -69.50
CA LYS A 405 -87.89 75.03 -69.18
C LYS A 405 -87.28 76.34 -68.70
N ALA A 406 -87.42 77.49 -69.37
CA ALA A 406 -86.81 78.73 -68.87
C ALA A 406 -87.26 79.14 -67.44
N LYS A 407 -88.54 78.96 -67.08
CA LYS A 407 -89.02 79.22 -65.70
C LYS A 407 -88.64 78.12 -64.72
N GLU A 408 -88.71 76.87 -65.15
CA GLU A 408 -88.25 75.70 -64.41
C GLU A 408 -86.73 75.76 -64.19
N ASP A 409 -85.96 76.27 -65.14
CA ASP A 409 -84.51 76.50 -65.11
C ASP A 409 -84.20 77.65 -64.14
N GLU A 410 -85.02 78.70 -64.09
CA GLU A 410 -84.92 79.76 -63.09
C GLU A 410 -85.25 79.28 -61.66
N ALA A 411 -86.16 78.32 -61.50
CA ALA A 411 -86.41 77.66 -60.22
C ALA A 411 -85.27 76.68 -59.88
N LEU A 412 -84.90 75.80 -60.81
CA LEU A 412 -83.81 74.83 -60.73
C LEU A 412 -82.46 75.48 -60.52
N THR A 413 -82.21 76.71 -60.98
CA THR A 413 -80.97 77.44 -60.68
C THR A 413 -80.97 78.00 -59.26
N ARG A 414 -82.09 78.50 -58.74
CA ARG A 414 -82.22 78.88 -57.32
C ARG A 414 -82.08 77.65 -56.42
N ASP A 415 -82.76 76.56 -56.75
CA ASP A 415 -82.69 75.29 -56.01
C ASP A 415 -81.30 74.64 -56.14
N ARG A 416 -80.64 74.70 -57.30
CA ARG A 416 -79.24 74.29 -57.46
C ARG A 416 -78.30 75.13 -56.62
N LEU A 417 -78.48 76.46 -56.55
CA LEU A 417 -77.64 77.31 -55.71
C LEU A 417 -77.82 76.98 -54.22
N GLN A 418 -79.06 76.72 -53.76
CA GLN A 418 -79.31 76.23 -52.40
C GLN A 418 -78.73 74.83 -52.17
N GLN A 419 -78.87 73.92 -53.13
CA GLN A 419 -78.31 72.56 -53.07
C GLN A 419 -76.77 72.58 -53.07
N VAL A 420 -76.15 73.47 -53.85
CA VAL A 420 -74.69 73.68 -53.86
C VAL A 420 -74.24 74.24 -52.52
N ALA A 421 -74.85 75.31 -52.01
CA ALA A 421 -74.51 75.87 -50.70
C ALA A 421 -74.69 74.86 -49.55
N HIS A 422 -75.77 74.07 -49.58
CA HIS A 422 -75.99 72.99 -48.61
C HIS A 422 -74.94 71.88 -48.74
N LYS A 423 -74.59 71.48 -49.97
CA LYS A 423 -73.54 70.49 -50.24
C LYS A 423 -72.15 70.99 -49.83
N GLU A 424 -71.83 72.25 -50.06
CA GLU A 424 -70.59 72.91 -49.61
C GLU A 424 -70.52 72.94 -48.09
N HIS A 425 -71.62 73.28 -47.40
CA HIS A 425 -71.68 73.22 -45.94
C HIS A 425 -71.47 71.79 -45.42
N LEU A 426 -72.16 70.80 -46.00
CA LEU A 426 -71.98 69.39 -45.64
C LEU A 426 -70.54 68.91 -45.89
N LEU A 427 -69.94 69.25 -47.03
CA LEU A 427 -68.55 68.94 -47.35
C LEU A 427 -67.58 69.61 -46.37
N SER A 428 -67.82 70.85 -45.95
CA SER A 428 -67.02 71.55 -44.95
C SER A 428 -67.12 70.88 -43.57
N VAL A 429 -68.32 70.45 -43.15
CA VAL A 429 -68.52 69.71 -41.89
C VAL A 429 -67.86 68.33 -41.97
N GLN A 430 -67.93 67.68 -43.12
CA GLN A 430 -67.35 66.36 -43.36
C GLN A 430 -65.81 66.42 -43.36
N ALA A 431 -65.20 67.39 -44.05
CA ALA A 431 -63.76 67.63 -44.00
C ALA A 431 -63.26 68.01 -42.59
N GLY A 432 -64.08 68.74 -41.82
CA GLY A 432 -63.80 69.03 -40.40
C GLY A 432 -63.80 67.79 -39.51
N ARG A 433 -64.74 66.86 -39.74
CA ARG A 433 -64.78 65.55 -39.07
C ARG A 433 -63.59 64.69 -39.48
N GLU A 434 -63.29 64.60 -40.78
CA GLU A 434 -62.17 63.82 -41.32
C GLU A 434 -60.82 64.31 -40.77
N ARG A 435 -60.59 65.63 -40.68
CA ARG A 435 -59.41 66.18 -39.98
C ARG A 435 -59.38 65.80 -38.51
N SER A 436 -60.52 65.89 -37.82
CA SER A 436 -60.59 65.57 -36.38
C SER A 436 -60.32 64.08 -36.11
N GLU A 437 -60.78 63.18 -36.98
CA GLU A 437 -60.46 61.75 -36.89
C GLU A 437 -59.01 61.46 -37.31
N PHE A 438 -58.47 62.15 -38.32
CA PHE A 438 -57.06 62.04 -38.70
C PHE A 438 -56.13 62.47 -37.55
N ASP A 439 -56.42 63.60 -36.88
CA ASP A 439 -55.67 64.05 -35.70
C ASP A 439 -55.79 63.08 -34.51
N ARG A 440 -56.95 62.42 -34.33
CA ARG A 440 -57.11 61.35 -33.33
C ARG A 440 -56.26 60.14 -33.66
N VAL A 441 -56.24 59.71 -34.92
CA VAL A 441 -55.43 58.57 -35.41
C VAL A 441 -53.94 58.89 -35.29
N LEU A 442 -53.49 60.10 -35.65
CA LEU A 442 -52.11 60.54 -35.44
C LEU A 442 -51.71 60.51 -33.97
N ARG A 443 -52.52 61.07 -33.07
CA ARG A 443 -52.24 61.02 -31.62
C ARG A 443 -52.25 59.60 -31.05
N ALA A 444 -53.02 58.69 -31.63
CA ALA A 444 -53.00 57.27 -31.26
C ALA A 444 -51.73 56.58 -31.76
N LEU A 445 -51.30 56.86 -32.99
CA LEU A 445 -50.04 56.38 -33.57
C LEU A 445 -48.82 56.90 -32.80
N GLU A 446 -48.75 58.20 -32.50
CA GLU A 446 -47.69 58.80 -31.69
C GLU A 446 -47.57 58.15 -30.31
N LYS A 447 -48.71 57.88 -29.66
CA LYS A 447 -48.77 57.16 -28.38
C LYS A 447 -48.32 55.71 -28.50
N SER A 448 -48.69 54.99 -29.57
CA SER A 448 -48.20 53.63 -29.81
C SER A 448 -46.68 53.66 -30.01
N ILE A 449 -46.17 54.53 -30.88
CA ILE A 449 -44.74 54.67 -31.16
C ILE A 449 -43.96 55.01 -29.88
N ALA A 450 -44.47 55.89 -29.03
CA ALA A 450 -43.83 56.20 -27.74
C ALA A 450 -43.84 54.98 -26.79
N HIS A 451 -44.96 54.27 -26.68
CA HIS A 451 -45.10 53.09 -25.84
C HIS A 451 -44.23 51.91 -26.32
N ASP A 452 -44.12 51.72 -27.64
CA ASP A 452 -43.32 50.67 -28.24
C ASP A 452 -41.82 50.98 -28.12
N LYS A 453 -41.40 52.24 -28.25
CA LYS A 453 -40.04 52.69 -27.88
C LYS A 453 -39.71 52.42 -26.41
N GLU A 454 -40.62 52.74 -25.50
CA GLU A 454 -40.40 52.50 -24.06
C GLU A 454 -40.28 50.99 -23.74
N LYS A 455 -41.01 50.12 -24.45
CA LYS A 455 -40.82 48.66 -24.37
C LYS A 455 -39.49 48.21 -24.97
N GLU A 456 -39.07 48.78 -26.09
CA GLU A 456 -37.78 48.48 -26.71
C GLU A 456 -36.63 48.87 -25.81
N GLU A 457 -36.65 50.05 -25.20
CA GLU A 457 -35.65 50.51 -24.22
C GLU A 457 -35.60 49.59 -22.99
N LYS A 458 -36.74 49.21 -22.41
CA LYS A 458 -36.80 48.23 -21.31
C LYS A 458 -36.25 46.87 -21.73
N SER A 459 -36.64 46.37 -22.91
CA SER A 459 -36.14 45.10 -23.45
C SER A 459 -34.62 45.15 -23.73
N GLN A 460 -34.09 46.28 -24.18
CA GLN A 460 -32.66 46.49 -24.39
C GLN A 460 -31.91 46.54 -23.05
N TRP A 461 -32.46 47.22 -22.05
CA TRP A 461 -31.92 47.29 -20.70
C TRP A 461 -31.88 45.91 -20.03
N GLU A 462 -32.98 45.14 -20.11
CA GLU A 462 -33.04 43.76 -19.61
C GLU A 462 -32.03 42.85 -20.33
N ARG A 463 -31.91 42.95 -21.66
CA ARG A 463 -30.91 42.21 -22.44
C ARG A 463 -29.48 42.58 -22.04
N PHE A 464 -29.21 43.87 -21.83
CA PHE A 464 -27.90 44.35 -21.39
C PHE A 464 -27.55 43.83 -19.99
N HIS A 465 -28.48 43.94 -19.04
CA HIS A 465 -28.28 43.52 -17.66
C HIS A 465 -28.13 41.99 -17.53
N ASN A 466 -28.87 41.23 -18.35
CA ASN A 466 -28.73 39.78 -18.48
C ASN A 466 -27.37 39.41 -19.12
N ALA A 467 -26.96 40.09 -20.18
CA ALA A 467 -25.66 39.86 -20.83
C ALA A 467 -24.47 40.14 -19.89
N ASP A 468 -24.55 41.20 -19.07
CA ASP A 468 -23.52 41.49 -18.06
C ASP A 468 -23.54 40.49 -16.89
N GLY A 469 -24.72 40.03 -16.46
CA GLY A 469 -24.84 38.90 -15.52
C GLY A 469 -24.22 37.61 -16.06
N LEU A 470 -24.46 37.28 -17.34
CA LEU A 470 -23.85 36.13 -18.02
C LEU A 470 -22.33 36.27 -18.12
N ARG A 471 -21.82 37.48 -18.42
CA ARG A 471 -20.38 37.78 -18.43
C ARG A 471 -19.74 37.61 -17.04
N GLN A 472 -20.44 38.00 -15.96
CA GLN A 472 -19.97 37.76 -14.60
C GLN A 472 -19.91 36.25 -14.29
N GLN A 473 -20.97 35.50 -14.60
CA GLN A 473 -21.01 34.04 -14.42
C GLN A 473 -19.92 33.30 -15.23
N ILE A 474 -19.59 33.78 -16.43
CA ILE A 474 -18.49 33.23 -17.24
C ILE A 474 -17.15 33.47 -16.52
N ARG A 475 -16.87 34.71 -16.07
CA ARG A 475 -15.63 35.02 -15.33
C ARG A 475 -15.51 34.22 -14.02
N GLU A 476 -16.62 34.05 -13.29
CA GLU A 476 -16.65 33.26 -12.07
C GLU A 476 -16.38 31.77 -12.35
N ARG A 477 -16.99 31.20 -13.40
CA ARG A 477 -16.71 29.82 -13.82
C ARG A 477 -15.28 29.65 -14.33
N GLU A 478 -14.73 30.61 -15.07
CA GLU A 478 -13.33 30.59 -15.50
C GLU A 478 -12.38 30.67 -14.32
N ALA A 479 -12.64 31.55 -13.35
CA ALA A 479 -11.86 31.64 -12.12
C ALA A 479 -11.93 30.34 -11.29
N GLN A 480 -13.13 29.76 -11.13
CA GLN A 480 -13.31 28.46 -10.49
C GLN A 480 -12.61 27.33 -11.25
N ALA A 481 -12.65 27.31 -12.58
CA ALA A 481 -11.94 26.32 -13.39
C ALA A 481 -10.41 26.46 -13.26
N ILE A 482 -9.89 27.69 -13.18
CA ILE A 482 -8.47 27.96 -12.90
C ILE A 482 -8.10 27.50 -11.48
N GLU A 483 -8.92 27.79 -10.48
CA GLU A 483 -8.65 27.39 -9.09
C GLU A 483 -8.72 25.87 -8.93
N ASN A 484 -9.76 25.21 -9.44
CA ASN A 484 -9.87 23.74 -9.48
C ASN A 484 -8.66 23.11 -10.22
N ARG A 485 -8.19 23.74 -11.31
CA ARG A 485 -6.98 23.28 -12.02
C ARG A 485 -5.72 23.45 -11.18
N ARG A 486 -5.58 24.54 -10.42
CA ARG A 486 -4.49 24.75 -9.45
C ARG A 486 -4.55 23.75 -8.30
N GLU A 487 -5.73 23.44 -7.78
CA GLU A 487 -5.92 22.43 -6.73
C GLU A 487 -5.57 21.03 -7.24
N ASN A 488 -6.00 20.66 -8.44
CA ASN A 488 -5.61 19.40 -9.08
C ASN A 488 -4.09 19.32 -9.29
N PHE A 489 -3.44 20.41 -9.72
CA PHE A 489 -1.97 20.44 -9.83
C PHE A 489 -1.29 20.34 -8.45
N ARG A 490 -1.74 21.07 -7.43
CA ARG A 490 -1.23 20.95 -6.05
C ARG A 490 -1.45 19.55 -5.48
N GLY A 491 -2.56 18.89 -5.80
CA GLY A 491 -2.82 17.49 -5.46
C GLY A 491 -1.83 16.55 -6.14
N GLY A 492 -1.58 16.74 -7.44
CA GLY A 492 -0.54 16.01 -8.17
C GLY A 492 0.87 16.25 -7.63
N GLU A 493 1.21 17.48 -7.24
CA GLU A 493 2.49 17.81 -6.58
C GLU A 493 2.63 17.10 -5.22
N ARG A 494 1.58 17.08 -4.40
CA ARG A 494 1.57 16.34 -3.13
C ARG A 494 1.73 14.83 -3.34
N LEU A 495 0.97 14.23 -4.26
CA LEU A 495 1.11 12.81 -4.60
C LEU A 495 2.52 12.48 -5.12
N ASN A 496 3.12 13.37 -5.92
CA ASN A 496 4.50 13.23 -6.37
C ASN A 496 5.53 13.39 -5.24
N GLN A 497 5.28 14.26 -4.25
CA GLN A 497 6.10 14.39 -3.04
C GLN A 497 5.97 13.14 -2.18
N GLU A 498 4.75 12.70 -1.85
CA GLU A 498 4.48 11.48 -1.10
C GLU A 498 5.10 10.23 -1.75
N ALA A 499 5.08 10.13 -3.09
CA ALA A 499 5.73 9.07 -3.83
C ALA A 499 7.26 9.15 -3.78
N ARG A 500 7.86 10.35 -3.80
CA ARG A 500 9.31 10.55 -3.58
C ARG A 500 9.71 10.20 -2.15
N ASP A 501 8.94 10.64 -1.16
CA ASP A 501 9.19 10.37 0.26
C ASP A 501 8.99 8.88 0.58
N ARG A 502 8.04 8.20 -0.08
CA ARG A 502 7.91 6.73 -0.01
C ARG A 502 9.15 6.06 -0.61
N ARG A 503 9.58 6.44 -1.82
CA ARG A 503 10.80 5.89 -2.44
C ARG A 503 12.05 6.10 -1.58
N ALA A 504 12.28 7.31 -1.08
CA ALA A 504 13.40 7.62 -0.19
C ALA A 504 13.39 6.74 1.08
N ARG A 505 12.23 6.61 1.75
CA ARG A 505 12.09 5.72 2.92
C ARG A 505 12.33 4.25 2.59
N LEU A 506 11.86 3.76 1.43
CA LEU A 506 12.10 2.40 0.98
C LEU A 506 13.59 2.17 0.68
N ASP A 507 14.26 3.13 0.03
CA ASP A 507 15.68 3.06 -0.30
C ASP A 507 16.60 3.16 0.93
N GLU A 508 16.24 3.97 1.93
CA GLU A 508 16.87 3.95 3.26
C GLU A 508 16.76 2.58 3.95
N ILE A 509 15.61 1.91 3.87
CA ILE A 509 15.41 0.60 4.51
C ILE A 509 16.13 -0.50 3.73
N LYS A 510 16.10 -0.47 2.39
CA LYS A 510 16.91 -1.35 1.53
C LYS A 510 18.39 -1.21 1.88
N PHE A 511 18.89 0.02 2.05
CA PHE A 511 20.27 0.27 2.47
C PHE A 511 20.57 -0.29 3.87
N LYS A 512 19.70 -0.03 4.86
CA LYS A 512 19.84 -0.58 6.23
C LYS A 512 19.93 -2.11 6.24
N LYS A 513 19.08 -2.80 5.47
CA LYS A 513 19.11 -4.26 5.34
C LYS A 513 20.37 -4.80 4.65
N LEU A 514 20.89 -4.04 3.68
CA LEU A 514 22.17 -4.37 3.05
C LEU A 514 23.35 -4.16 4.01
N THR A 515 23.31 -3.15 4.89
CA THR A 515 24.31 -3.02 5.97
C THR A 515 24.18 -4.11 7.02
N GLU A 516 22.97 -4.42 7.48
CA GLU A 516 22.69 -5.55 8.39
C GLU A 516 23.18 -6.89 7.81
N LEU A 517 23.03 -7.12 6.50
CA LEU A 517 23.58 -8.32 5.83
C LEU A 517 25.11 -8.38 5.82
N ARG A 518 25.77 -7.23 5.65
CA ARG A 518 27.24 -7.14 5.71
C ARG A 518 27.74 -7.35 7.14
N GLU A 519 27.03 -6.80 8.12
CA GLU A 519 27.32 -6.97 9.56
C GLU A 519 27.08 -8.41 10.03
N ALA A 520 26.10 -9.11 9.46
CA ALA A 520 25.85 -10.54 9.67
C ALA A 520 26.95 -11.46 9.09
N GLY A 521 28.01 -10.91 8.48
CA GLY A 521 29.17 -11.66 7.99
C GLY A 521 28.95 -12.37 6.65
N LEU A 522 27.93 -11.99 5.88
CA LEU A 522 27.67 -12.59 4.58
C LEU A 522 28.78 -12.20 3.57
N PRO A 523 29.33 -13.14 2.76
CA PRO A 523 30.37 -12.80 1.80
C PRO A 523 29.92 -11.72 0.80
N GLU A 524 30.77 -10.73 0.56
CA GLU A 524 30.43 -9.50 -0.19
C GLU A 524 29.90 -9.76 -1.62
N LYS A 525 30.28 -10.89 -2.23
CA LYS A 525 29.70 -11.42 -3.49
C LYS A 525 28.16 -11.46 -3.42
N TYR A 526 27.62 -12.03 -2.34
CA TYR A 526 26.18 -12.20 -2.14
C TYR A 526 25.48 -10.89 -1.83
N CYS A 527 26.10 -10.00 -1.04
CA CYS A 527 25.59 -8.65 -0.81
C CYS A 527 25.47 -7.86 -2.14
N LYS A 528 26.49 -7.92 -2.99
CA LYS A 528 26.50 -7.29 -4.32
C LYS A 528 25.46 -7.89 -5.29
N GLU A 529 25.16 -9.18 -5.19
CA GLU A 529 24.08 -9.81 -5.95
C GLU A 529 22.70 -9.31 -5.50
N VAL A 530 22.48 -9.12 -4.20
CA VAL A 530 21.24 -8.54 -3.65
C VAL A 530 21.12 -7.07 -4.05
N GLU A 531 22.16 -6.25 -3.87
CA GLU A 531 22.22 -4.84 -4.30
C GLU A 531 21.81 -4.66 -5.76
N ARG A 532 22.39 -5.44 -6.68
CA ARG A 532 22.06 -5.39 -8.11
C ARG A 532 20.59 -5.73 -8.36
N LYS A 533 20.07 -6.77 -7.72
CA LYS A 533 18.66 -7.16 -7.89
C LYS A 533 17.71 -6.11 -7.31
N ILE A 534 18.06 -5.47 -6.18
CA ILE A 534 17.28 -4.37 -5.59
C ILE A 534 17.16 -3.18 -6.56
N HIS A 535 18.23 -2.80 -7.25
CA HIS A 535 18.22 -1.68 -8.20
C HIS A 535 17.59 -1.99 -9.57
N VAL A 536 17.54 -3.26 -9.97
CA VAL A 536 16.95 -3.70 -11.26
C VAL A 536 15.41 -3.80 -11.19
N LEU A 537 14.83 -3.86 -9.99
CA LEU A 537 13.38 -3.96 -9.83
C LEU A 537 12.70 -2.70 -10.38
N PRO A 538 11.76 -2.82 -11.33
CA PRO A 538 10.87 -1.72 -11.63
C PRO A 538 10.04 -1.45 -10.38
N THR A 539 10.03 -0.20 -9.90
CA THR A 539 9.06 0.23 -8.88
C THR A 539 7.68 -0.14 -9.39
N LEU A 540 6.97 -1.05 -8.72
CA LEU A 540 5.69 -1.57 -9.18
C LEU A 540 4.68 -0.41 -9.25
N ALA A 541 4.47 0.07 -10.48
CA ALA A 541 3.53 1.13 -10.78
C ALA A 541 2.12 0.52 -10.83
N ASN A 542 1.52 0.45 -9.65
CA ASN A 542 0.07 0.27 -9.48
C ASN A 542 -0.65 1.61 -9.69
#